data_AF-A0ABD5ITM4-F1
#
_entry.id   AF-A0ABD5ITM4-F1
#
_cell.length_a   1.000
_cell.length_b   1.000
_cell.length_c   1.000
_cell.angle_alpha   90.00
_cell.angle_beta   90.00
_cell.angle_gamma   90.00
#
_symmetry.space_group_name_H-M   'P 1'
#
loop_
_entity.id
_entity.type
_entity.pdbx_description
1 polymer ?
#
loop_
_entity_poly.entity_id
_entity_poly.type
_entity_poly.pdbx_seq_one_letter_code
_entity_poly.pdbx_strand_id
1 'polypeptide(L)'
;MGKKKFIPPCHSEGFTLIEVLASIVILSAAATGIFLFFTHAMKYTAYNQDKTVAINVARGVLVYMEHLDFSSLKQYVQEEQNSTNEPYATIDGSKCQLSLFEDQQVCRALLQPMINNVQYNEQRIRVFLMPYNDSSQWEALKKAPPPEFPPSLRQKLQEETIENNDSNLQNYLLKIVVIVRWGDSWEQSEWLEGVVANETIR
;
A
#
# COMPACT_ATOMS: atom_id res chain seq x y z
N MET A 1 -76.70 0.40 39.88
CA MET A 1 -76.42 -0.08 38.50
C MET A 1 -76.12 1.11 37.62
N GLY A 2 -74.98 1.12 36.92
CA GLY A 2 -74.62 2.19 36.00
C GLY A 2 -73.22 2.02 35.45
N LYS A 3 -72.99 0.97 34.64
CA LYS A 3 -71.73 0.78 33.92
C LYS A 3 -71.58 1.90 32.90
N LYS A 4 -70.72 2.88 33.15
CA LYS A 4 -70.27 3.82 32.12
C LYS A 4 -69.39 3.05 31.14
N LYS A 5 -69.94 2.72 29.97
CA LYS A 5 -69.17 2.19 28.83
C LYS A 5 -68.31 3.33 28.28
N PHE A 6 -67.01 3.30 28.58
CA PHE A 6 -66.02 4.00 27.77
C PHE A 6 -65.85 3.23 26.48
N ILE A 7 -66.50 3.70 25.41
CA ILE A 7 -66.19 3.28 24.05
C ILE A 7 -65.23 4.36 23.53
N PRO A 8 -63.93 4.07 23.33
CA PRO A 8 -63.06 5.02 22.66
C PRO A 8 -63.60 5.23 21.23
N PRO A 9 -63.64 6.47 20.72
CA PRO A 9 -64.00 6.70 19.33
C PRO A 9 -62.90 6.08 18.46
N CYS A 10 -63.23 5.01 17.74
CA CYS A 10 -62.38 4.51 16.67
C CYS A 10 -62.55 5.50 15.50
N HIS A 11 -61.65 6.48 15.40
CA HIS A 11 -61.52 7.33 14.22
C HIS A 11 -60.83 6.48 13.14
N SER A 12 -61.59 6.01 12.16
CA SER A 12 -61.08 5.35 10.96
C SER A 12 -61.11 6.35 9.79
N GLU A 13 -60.49 7.51 9.97
CA GLU A 13 -60.23 8.42 8.86
C GLU A 13 -58.89 8.00 8.21
N GLY A 14 -58.95 7.60 6.95
CA GLY A 14 -57.75 7.29 6.18
C GLY A 14 -56.92 8.55 5.92
N PHE A 15 -55.63 8.38 5.62
CA PHE A 15 -54.77 9.50 5.27
C PHE A 15 -55.29 10.25 4.04
N THR A 16 -55.21 11.57 4.08
CA THR A 16 -55.50 12.39 2.91
C THR A 16 -54.41 12.20 1.85
N LEU A 17 -54.76 12.37 0.58
CA LEU A 17 -53.80 12.24 -0.53
C LEU A 17 -52.58 13.15 -0.36
N ILE A 18 -52.78 14.36 0.18
CA ILE A 18 -51.71 15.33 0.40
C ILE A 18 -50.75 14.90 1.52
N GLU A 19 -51.25 14.29 2.59
CA GLU A 19 -50.41 13.77 3.69
C GLU A 19 -49.56 12.58 3.24
N VAL A 20 -50.14 11.69 2.43
CA VAL A 20 -49.40 10.55 1.85
C VAL A 20 -48.31 11.08 0.92
N LEU A 21 -48.62 12.04 0.05
CA LEU A 21 -47.65 12.63 -0.87
C LEU A 21 -46.52 13.34 -0.12
N ALA A 22 -46.85 14.16 0.89
CA ALA A 22 -45.87 14.84 1.73
C ALA A 22 -44.96 13.84 2.46
N SER A 23 -45.53 12.77 3.01
CA SER A 23 -44.76 11.72 3.72
C SER A 23 -43.80 10.98 2.78
N ILE A 24 -44.24 10.65 1.56
CA ILE A 24 -43.39 10.01 0.54
C ILE A 24 -42.25 10.94 0.13
N VAL A 25 -42.51 12.25 -0.05
CA VAL A 25 -41.48 13.22 -0.40
C VAL A 25 -40.42 13.33 0.70
N ILE A 26 -40.83 13.45 1.96
CA ILE A 26 -39.91 13.52 3.10
C ILE A 26 -39.09 12.23 3.20
N LEU A 27 -39.75 11.07 3.10
CA LEU A 27 -39.07 9.77 3.13
C LEU A 27 -38.07 9.63 1.99
N SER A 28 -38.43 10.06 0.78
CA SER A 28 -37.56 9.98 -0.40
C SER A 28 -36.32 10.88 -0.27
N ALA A 29 -36.49 12.10 0.26
CA ALA A 29 -35.39 13.01 0.54
C ALA A 29 -34.44 12.42 1.60
N ALA A 30 -34.99 11.89 2.70
CA ALA A 30 -34.23 11.26 3.76
C ALA A 30 -33.48 10.01 3.25
N ALA A 31 -34.17 9.13 2.52
CA ALA A 31 -33.57 7.93 1.95
C ALA A 31 -32.42 8.26 1.00
N THR A 32 -32.58 9.28 0.15
CA THR A 32 -31.53 9.72 -0.78
C THR A 32 -30.28 10.18 -0.02
N GLY A 33 -30.43 10.99 1.02
CA GLY A 33 -29.30 11.42 1.85
C GLY A 33 -28.55 10.25 2.49
N ILE A 34 -29.30 9.26 3.00
CA ILE A 34 -28.75 8.04 3.59
C ILE A 34 -28.00 7.19 2.53
N PHE A 35 -28.56 7.02 1.33
CA PHE A 35 -27.91 6.25 0.26
C PHE A 35 -26.60 6.89 -0.22
N LEU A 36 -26.54 8.22 -0.30
CA LEU A 36 -25.31 8.94 -0.63
C LEU A 36 -24.23 8.65 0.43
N PHE A 37 -24.57 8.79 1.71
CA PHE A 37 -23.65 8.49 2.80
C PHE A 37 -23.16 7.04 2.76
N PHE A 38 -24.06 6.07 2.58
CA PHE A 38 -23.66 4.66 2.49
C PHE A 38 -22.73 4.38 1.31
N THR A 39 -22.98 5.00 0.15
CA THR A 39 -22.11 4.84 -1.03
C THR A 39 -20.70 5.35 -0.73
N HIS A 40 -20.58 6.49 -0.05
CA HIS A 40 -19.27 7.02 0.36
C HIS A 40 -18.58 6.11 1.39
N ALA A 41 -19.31 5.63 2.40
CA ALA A 41 -18.78 4.74 3.44
C ALA A 41 -18.28 3.40 2.85
N MET A 42 -19.03 2.82 1.91
CA MET A 42 -18.62 1.59 1.21
C MET A 42 -17.33 1.80 0.40
N LYS A 43 -17.23 2.91 -0.35
CA LYS A 43 -16.00 3.24 -1.10
C LYS A 43 -14.79 3.40 -0.18
N TYR A 44 -14.95 4.08 0.95
CA TYR A 44 -13.87 4.24 1.93
C TYR A 44 -13.45 2.91 2.56
N THR A 45 -14.41 2.02 2.83
CA THR A 45 -14.13 0.68 3.36
C THR A 45 -13.33 -0.16 2.37
N ALA A 46 -13.72 -0.17 1.10
CA ALA A 46 -12.99 -0.86 0.04
C ALA A 46 -11.56 -0.32 -0.11
N TYR A 47 -11.42 1.01 -0.15
CA TYR A 47 -10.12 1.68 -0.19
C TYR A 47 -9.20 1.26 0.97
N ASN A 48 -9.71 1.24 2.19
CA ASN A 48 -8.93 0.85 3.37
C ASN A 48 -8.56 -0.63 3.36
N GLN A 49 -9.44 -1.49 2.84
CA GLN A 49 -9.14 -2.91 2.65
C GLN A 49 -7.98 -3.09 1.67
N ASP A 50 -8.02 -2.45 0.51
CA ASP A 50 -6.97 -2.53 -0.51
C ASP A 50 -5.63 -2.00 0.01
N LYS A 51 -5.66 -0.88 0.74
CA LYS A 51 -4.49 -0.34 1.44
C LYS A 51 -3.92 -1.33 2.47
N THR A 52 -4.77 -1.96 3.27
CA THR A 52 -4.33 -2.94 4.28
C THR A 52 -3.69 -4.16 3.62
N VAL A 53 -4.25 -4.63 2.50
CA VAL A 53 -3.66 -5.72 1.72
C VAL A 53 -2.28 -5.31 1.21
N ALA A 54 -2.12 -4.13 0.63
CA ALA A 54 -0.82 -3.65 0.14
C ALA A 54 0.24 -3.60 1.24
N ILE A 55 -0.09 -3.13 2.45
CA ILE A 55 0.85 -3.10 3.57
C ILE A 55 1.27 -4.52 3.97
N ASN A 56 0.33 -5.46 4.02
CA ASN A 56 0.64 -6.86 4.36
C ASN A 56 1.51 -7.54 3.28
N VAL A 57 1.23 -7.26 2.00
CA VAL A 57 2.05 -7.72 0.88
C VAL A 57 3.46 -7.11 0.97
N ALA A 58 3.55 -5.80 1.16
CA ALA A 58 4.83 -5.10 1.29
C ALA A 58 5.67 -5.69 2.45
N ARG A 59 5.02 -6.01 3.58
CA ARG A 59 5.67 -6.62 4.73
C ARG A 59 6.19 -8.03 4.42
N GLY A 60 5.37 -8.86 3.76
CA GLY A 60 5.78 -10.19 3.36
C GLY A 60 6.98 -10.17 2.41
N VAL A 61 6.95 -9.27 1.41
CA VAL A 61 8.06 -9.06 0.49
C VAL A 61 9.30 -8.55 1.22
N LEU A 62 9.16 -7.54 2.08
CA LEU A 62 10.29 -6.98 2.83
C LEU A 62 10.98 -8.04 3.70
N VAL A 63 10.20 -8.79 4.48
CA VAL A 63 10.72 -9.86 5.33
C VAL A 63 11.45 -10.90 4.50
N TYR A 64 10.90 -11.30 3.35
CA TYR A 64 11.58 -12.25 2.48
C TYR A 64 12.91 -11.70 1.93
N MET A 65 12.92 -10.45 1.46
CA MET A 65 14.12 -9.80 0.95
C MET A 65 15.22 -9.67 2.01
N GLU A 66 14.85 -9.46 3.27
CA GLU A 66 15.78 -9.40 4.42
C GLU A 66 16.43 -10.75 4.74
N HIS A 67 15.84 -11.87 4.31
CA HIS A 67 16.41 -13.22 4.50
C HIS A 67 17.32 -13.66 3.35
N LEU A 68 17.40 -12.90 2.25
CA LEU A 68 18.27 -13.25 1.14
C LEU A 68 19.74 -13.02 1.50
N ASP A 69 20.63 -13.79 0.88
CA ASP A 69 22.06 -13.65 1.08
C ASP A 69 22.55 -12.23 0.73
N PHE A 70 23.14 -11.57 1.72
CA PHE A 70 23.62 -10.20 1.59
C PHE A 70 24.68 -10.06 0.49
N SER A 71 25.59 -11.03 0.35
CA SER A 71 26.69 -10.94 -0.60
C SER A 71 26.18 -10.95 -2.05
N SER A 72 25.22 -11.83 -2.33
CA SER A 72 24.53 -11.94 -3.61
C SER A 72 23.69 -10.71 -3.91
N LEU A 73 22.95 -10.18 -2.92
CA LEU A 73 22.20 -8.92 -3.06
C LEU A 73 23.12 -7.75 -3.38
N LYS A 74 24.23 -7.61 -2.66
CA LYS A 74 25.16 -6.51 -2.85
C LYS A 74 25.80 -6.55 -4.23
N GLN A 75 26.22 -7.73 -4.69
CA GLN A 75 26.76 -7.91 -6.03
C GLN A 75 25.72 -7.52 -7.09
N TYR A 76 24.48 -7.99 -6.95
CA TYR A 76 23.39 -7.63 -7.85
C TYR A 76 23.16 -6.11 -7.92
N VAL A 77 23.14 -5.44 -6.76
CA VAL A 77 22.98 -3.97 -6.70
C VAL A 77 24.11 -3.29 -7.45
N GLN A 78 25.36 -3.69 -7.22
CA GLN A 78 26.52 -3.10 -7.90
C GLN A 78 26.48 -3.30 -9.43
N GLU A 79 26.10 -4.50 -9.89
CA GLU A 79 25.97 -4.82 -11.31
C GLU A 79 24.87 -4.00 -12.00
N GLU A 80 23.70 -3.88 -11.37
CA GLU A 80 22.58 -3.08 -11.88
C GLU A 80 22.91 -1.58 -11.89
N GLN A 81 23.52 -1.05 -10.83
CA GLN A 81 23.93 0.36 -10.76
C GLN A 81 24.95 0.70 -11.87
N ASN A 82 25.91 -0.19 -12.12
CA ASN A 82 26.89 -0.01 -13.20
C ASN A 82 26.25 -0.08 -14.59
N SER A 83 25.20 -0.89 -14.76
CA SER A 83 24.53 -1.09 -16.05
C SER A 83 23.55 0.02 -16.39
N THR A 84 22.81 0.51 -15.39
CA THR A 84 21.75 1.52 -15.56
C THR A 84 22.24 2.94 -15.31
N ASN A 85 23.36 3.10 -14.60
CA ASN A 85 23.84 4.37 -14.09
C ASN A 85 22.82 5.08 -13.17
N GLU A 86 21.98 4.31 -12.49
CA GLU A 86 21.01 4.77 -11.50
C GLU A 86 21.54 4.55 -10.06
N PRO A 87 21.12 5.37 -9.08
CA PRO A 87 21.56 5.24 -7.68
C PRO A 87 20.92 4.05 -6.93
N TYR A 88 20.18 3.18 -7.62
CA TYR A 88 19.44 2.07 -7.04
C TYR A 88 19.37 0.89 -8.02
N ALA A 89 19.08 -0.29 -7.48
CA ALA A 89 18.68 -1.46 -8.25
C ALA A 89 17.21 -1.78 -7.99
N THR A 90 16.54 -2.42 -8.96
CA THR A 90 15.12 -2.76 -8.87
C THR A 90 14.90 -4.26 -8.91
N ILE A 91 13.94 -4.77 -8.14
CA ILE A 91 13.49 -6.17 -8.19
C ILE A 91 11.98 -6.19 -8.30
N ASP A 92 11.47 -7.04 -9.18
CA ASP A 92 10.05 -7.29 -9.39
C ASP A 92 9.82 -8.77 -9.77
N GLY A 93 8.57 -9.13 -10.01
CA GLY A 93 8.18 -10.50 -10.34
C GLY A 93 8.86 -11.11 -11.56
N SER A 94 9.28 -10.29 -12.53
CA SER A 94 9.98 -10.77 -13.73
C SER A 94 11.40 -11.26 -13.40
N LYS A 95 11.98 -10.76 -12.31
CA LYS A 95 13.35 -11.08 -11.87
C LYS A 95 13.43 -12.32 -10.98
N CYS A 96 12.33 -13.04 -10.74
CA CYS A 96 12.34 -14.28 -9.95
C CYS A 96 13.15 -15.45 -10.55
N GLN A 97 13.74 -15.30 -11.74
CA GLN A 97 14.68 -16.26 -12.33
C GLN A 97 16.14 -16.02 -11.91
N LEU A 98 16.44 -14.91 -11.25
CA LEU A 98 17.79 -14.61 -10.77
C LEU A 98 18.23 -15.66 -9.74
N SER A 99 19.51 -16.01 -9.75
CA SER A 99 20.14 -16.92 -8.78
C SER A 99 20.14 -16.38 -7.34
N LEU A 100 19.71 -15.13 -7.16
CA LEU A 100 19.45 -14.51 -5.87
C LEU A 100 18.36 -15.26 -5.07
N PHE A 101 17.41 -15.90 -5.75
CA PHE A 101 16.29 -16.58 -5.11
C PHE A 101 16.52 -18.10 -5.11
N GLU A 102 16.54 -18.70 -3.92
CA GLU A 102 16.66 -20.16 -3.78
C GLU A 102 15.46 -20.90 -4.40
N ASP A 103 14.26 -20.35 -4.21
CA ASP A 103 13.02 -20.91 -4.73
C ASP A 103 12.25 -19.87 -5.57
N GLN A 104 12.20 -20.11 -6.88
CA GLN A 104 11.46 -19.29 -7.83
C GLN A 104 9.96 -19.26 -7.54
N GLN A 105 9.37 -20.34 -7.05
CA GLN A 105 7.94 -20.40 -6.72
C GLN A 105 7.64 -19.50 -5.51
N VAL A 106 8.50 -19.51 -4.50
CA VAL A 106 8.38 -18.62 -3.33
C VAL A 106 8.50 -17.16 -3.75
N CYS A 107 9.49 -16.83 -4.58
CA CYS A 107 9.64 -15.48 -5.13
C CYS A 107 8.37 -15.02 -5.88
N ARG A 108 7.83 -15.86 -6.77
CA ARG A 108 6.61 -15.56 -7.52
C ARG A 108 5.38 -15.45 -6.63
N ALA A 109 5.27 -16.28 -5.59
CA ALA A 109 4.18 -16.20 -4.63
C ALA A 109 4.18 -14.86 -3.85
N LEU A 110 5.35 -14.22 -3.69
CA LEU A 110 5.49 -12.95 -2.98
C LEU A 110 5.41 -11.72 -3.90
N LEU A 111 6.05 -11.78 -5.08
CA LEU A 111 6.13 -10.65 -6.01
C LEU A 111 5.05 -10.68 -7.11
N GLN A 112 4.38 -11.81 -7.32
CA GLN A 112 3.26 -11.96 -8.25
C GLN A 112 2.03 -12.68 -7.66
N PRO A 113 1.59 -12.37 -6.42
CA PRO A 113 0.43 -13.03 -5.83
C PRO A 113 -0.89 -12.66 -6.52
N MET A 114 -1.88 -13.53 -6.37
CA MET A 114 -3.28 -13.20 -6.62
C MET A 114 -4.01 -13.09 -5.26
N ILE A 115 -4.47 -11.90 -4.91
CA ILE A 115 -5.18 -11.63 -3.64
C ILE A 115 -6.48 -10.93 -3.97
N ASN A 116 -7.60 -11.42 -3.44
CA ASN A 116 -8.94 -10.88 -3.71
C ASN A 116 -9.22 -10.71 -5.21
N ASN A 117 -8.81 -11.67 -6.03
CA ASN A 117 -8.91 -11.65 -7.50
C ASN A 117 -8.12 -10.52 -8.19
N VAL A 118 -7.27 -9.80 -7.47
CA VAL A 118 -6.32 -8.83 -8.02
C VAL A 118 -4.98 -9.53 -8.23
N GLN A 119 -4.52 -9.55 -9.48
CA GLN A 119 -3.18 -10.02 -9.83
C GLN A 119 -2.16 -8.91 -9.56
N TYR A 120 -1.22 -9.17 -8.67
CA TYR A 120 -0.05 -8.34 -8.47
C TYR A 120 1.03 -8.75 -9.48
N ASN A 121 1.68 -7.76 -10.09
CA ASN A 121 2.72 -7.93 -11.11
C ASN A 121 3.79 -6.83 -10.95
N GLU A 122 4.69 -6.70 -11.92
CA GLU A 122 5.83 -5.76 -11.89
C GLU A 122 5.39 -4.28 -11.83
N GLN A 123 4.14 -3.99 -12.20
CA GLN A 123 3.57 -2.64 -12.11
C GLN A 123 2.91 -2.36 -10.76
N ARG A 124 2.70 -3.38 -9.93
CA ARG A 124 2.05 -3.27 -8.62
C ARG A 124 3.00 -3.52 -7.46
N ILE A 125 4.00 -4.36 -7.63
CA ILE A 125 5.03 -4.60 -6.60
C ILE A 125 6.38 -4.30 -7.21
N ARG A 126 7.11 -3.38 -6.58
CA ARG A 126 8.52 -3.14 -6.90
C ARG A 126 9.33 -3.01 -5.62
N VAL A 127 10.52 -3.58 -5.64
CA VAL A 127 11.51 -3.47 -4.59
C VAL A 127 12.66 -2.62 -5.10
N PHE A 128 13.07 -1.64 -4.33
CA PHE A 128 14.21 -0.78 -4.59
C PHE A 128 15.30 -1.09 -3.57
N LEU A 129 16.49 -1.37 -4.07
CA LEU A 129 17.70 -1.64 -3.28
C LEU A 129 18.67 -0.51 -3.52
N MET A 130 19.26 0.03 -2.45
CA MET A 130 20.24 1.10 -2.55
C MET A 130 21.35 0.92 -1.49
N PRO A 131 22.59 1.34 -1.80
CA PRO A 131 23.66 1.37 -0.82
C PRO A 131 23.26 2.19 0.41
N TYR A 132 23.58 1.68 1.60
CA TYR A 132 23.33 2.41 2.84
C TYR A 132 24.39 3.49 3.04
N ASN A 133 23.99 4.72 3.38
CA ASN A 133 24.88 5.86 3.68
C ASN A 133 25.88 6.27 2.58
N ASP A 134 25.61 5.97 1.31
CA ASP A 134 26.35 6.59 0.21
C ASP A 134 25.78 7.99 -0.09
N SER A 135 26.42 9.02 0.46
CA SER A 135 25.96 10.41 0.31
C SER A 135 25.81 10.84 -1.15
N SER A 136 26.64 10.34 -2.06
CA SER A 136 26.58 10.74 -3.47
C SER A 136 25.35 10.16 -4.16
N GLN A 137 25.07 8.88 -3.94
CA GLN A 137 23.91 8.18 -4.49
C GLN A 137 22.62 8.67 -3.83
N TRP A 138 22.67 8.97 -2.53
CA TRP A 138 21.53 9.49 -1.78
C TRP A 138 21.09 10.87 -2.27
N GLU A 139 22.04 11.79 -2.48
CA GLU A 139 21.73 13.11 -3.02
C GLU A 139 21.25 13.03 -4.49
N ALA A 140 21.80 12.10 -5.28
CA ALA A 140 21.29 11.83 -6.63
C ALA A 140 19.82 11.35 -6.60
N LEU A 141 19.50 10.42 -5.69
CA LEU A 141 18.14 9.90 -5.49
C LEU A 141 17.16 11.00 -5.05
N LYS A 142 17.56 11.87 -4.11
CA LYS A 142 16.73 13.01 -3.68
C LYS A 142 16.46 13.99 -4.82
N LYS A 143 17.48 14.25 -5.64
CA LYS A 143 17.38 15.19 -6.77
C LYS A 143 16.46 14.68 -7.87
N ALA A 144 16.49 13.38 -8.14
CA ALA A 144 15.70 12.74 -9.20
C ALA A 144 15.11 11.41 -8.70
N PRO A 145 14.06 11.45 -7.86
CA PRO A 145 13.44 10.22 -7.36
C PRO A 145 12.69 9.50 -8.50
N PRO A 146 12.63 8.16 -8.49
CA PRO A 146 11.88 7.39 -9.46
C PRO A 146 10.40 7.80 -9.53
N PRO A 147 9.77 7.77 -10.72
CA PRO A 147 8.36 8.12 -10.87
C PRO A 147 7.44 7.23 -10.04
N GLU A 148 7.85 6.00 -9.74
CA GLU A 148 7.13 5.05 -8.89
C GLU A 148 7.07 5.43 -7.41
N PHE A 149 7.95 6.33 -6.95
CA PHE A 149 7.97 6.73 -5.55
C PHE A 149 6.73 7.55 -5.24
N PRO A 150 5.87 7.15 -4.28
CA PRO A 150 4.71 7.94 -3.90
C PRO A 150 5.13 9.27 -3.26
N PRO A 151 4.26 10.28 -3.27
CA PRO A 151 4.54 11.59 -2.67
C PRO A 151 5.00 11.49 -1.20
N SER A 152 4.40 10.59 -0.42
CA SER A 152 4.77 10.35 0.99
C SER A 152 6.21 9.87 1.16
N LEU A 153 6.69 8.99 0.28
CA LEU A 153 8.08 8.53 0.28
C LEU A 153 9.01 9.66 -0.16
N ARG A 154 8.69 10.38 -1.23
CA ARG A 154 9.51 11.50 -1.71
C ARG A 154 9.70 12.57 -0.65
N GLN A 155 8.63 12.93 0.06
CA GLN A 155 8.69 13.87 1.17
C GLN A 155 9.62 13.36 2.27
N LYS A 156 9.46 12.09 2.69
CA LYS A 156 10.34 11.49 3.71
C LYS A 156 11.81 11.52 3.29
N LEU A 157 12.11 11.17 2.03
CA LEU A 157 13.48 11.19 1.51
C LEU A 157 14.10 12.59 1.55
N GLN A 158 13.30 13.64 1.34
CA GLN A 158 13.77 15.02 1.43
C GLN A 158 14.07 15.44 2.87
N GLU A 159 13.30 14.94 3.84
CA GLU A 159 13.46 15.22 5.27
C GLU A 159 14.59 14.39 5.91
N GLU A 160 14.92 13.22 5.34
CA GLU A 160 15.88 12.28 5.89
C GLU A 160 17.34 12.79 5.78
N THR A 161 17.97 12.94 6.94
CA THR A 161 19.41 13.20 7.09
C THR A 161 20.15 11.89 7.32
N ILE A 162 21.37 11.78 6.80
CA ILE A 162 22.24 10.62 7.08
C ILE A 162 22.64 10.70 8.55
N GLU A 163 22.02 9.87 9.40
CA GLU A 163 22.26 9.89 10.85
C GLU A 163 23.67 9.40 11.22
N ASN A 164 24.24 8.49 10.41
CA ASN A 164 25.55 7.90 10.65
C ASN A 164 26.49 8.13 9.46
N ASN A 165 27.50 8.97 9.64
CA ASN A 165 28.46 9.31 8.57
C ASN A 165 29.57 8.26 8.38
N ASP A 166 29.51 7.10 9.05
CA ASP A 166 30.45 6.02 8.81
C ASP A 166 30.21 5.41 7.42
N SER A 167 31.06 5.79 6.47
CA SER A 167 31.03 5.28 5.09
C SER A 167 31.35 3.80 5.00
N ASN A 168 31.88 3.16 6.04
CA ASN A 168 32.09 1.71 6.03
C ASN A 168 30.78 0.93 6.14
N LEU A 169 29.71 1.54 6.64
CA LEU A 169 28.41 0.87 6.77
C LEU A 169 27.83 0.43 5.43
N GLN A 170 28.14 1.16 4.34
CA GLN A 170 27.76 0.76 2.98
C GLN A 170 28.31 -0.62 2.59
N ASN A 171 29.37 -1.09 3.27
CA ASN A 171 29.93 -2.40 2.99
C ASN A 171 29.11 -3.55 3.56
N TYR A 172 28.32 -3.27 4.59
CA TYR A 172 27.62 -4.26 5.40
C TYR A 172 26.10 -4.05 5.44
N LEU A 173 25.59 -2.91 4.97
CA LEU A 173 24.17 -2.57 5.00
C LEU A 173 23.68 -2.19 3.59
N LEU A 174 22.49 -2.65 3.26
CA LEU A 174 21.72 -2.22 2.08
C LEU A 174 20.36 -1.74 2.54
N LYS A 175 19.93 -0.57 2.05
CA LYS A 175 18.58 -0.07 2.32
C LYS A 175 17.62 -0.67 1.30
N ILE A 176 16.49 -1.17 1.79
CA ILE A 176 15.40 -1.70 0.98
C ILE A 176 14.19 -0.81 1.12
N VAL A 177 13.54 -0.52 0.00
CA VAL A 177 12.21 0.05 -0.03
C VAL A 177 11.31 -0.81 -0.90
N VAL A 178 10.25 -1.36 -0.31
CA VAL A 178 9.22 -2.12 -1.01
C VAL A 178 8.04 -1.21 -1.25
N ILE A 179 7.61 -1.07 -2.50
CA ILE A 179 6.45 -0.28 -2.91
C ILE A 179 5.38 -1.21 -3.47
N VAL A 180 4.17 -1.10 -2.91
CA VAL A 180 3.01 -1.86 -3.35
C VAL A 180 1.86 -0.91 -3.71
N ARG A 181 1.51 -0.89 -5.00
CA ARG A 181 0.41 -0.13 -5.55
C ARG A 181 -0.89 -0.92 -5.48
N TRP A 182 -1.83 -0.44 -4.68
CA TRP A 182 -3.16 -1.05 -4.54
C TRP A 182 -4.18 -0.42 -5.48
N GLY A 183 -4.03 0.86 -5.83
CA GLY A 183 -4.95 1.56 -6.75
C GLY A 183 -4.41 1.77 -8.17
N ASP A 184 -5.02 2.70 -8.91
CA ASP A 184 -4.72 2.93 -10.33
C ASP A 184 -3.56 3.89 -10.57
N SER A 185 -3.23 4.74 -9.58
CA SER A 185 -2.12 5.69 -9.64
C SER A 185 -1.01 5.33 -8.64
N TRP A 186 0.19 5.85 -8.84
CA TRP A 186 1.30 5.72 -7.87
C TRP A 186 1.03 6.44 -6.54
N GLU A 187 0.09 7.39 -6.51
CA GLU A 187 -0.39 8.00 -5.25
C GLU A 187 -1.15 7.00 -4.38
N GLN A 188 -1.72 5.97 -5.01
CA GLN A 188 -2.42 4.87 -4.34
C GLN A 188 -1.48 3.68 -4.13
N SER A 189 -0.35 3.97 -3.50
CA SER A 189 0.64 2.98 -3.11
C SER A 189 1.05 3.13 -1.65
N GLU A 190 1.40 2.01 -1.05
CA GLU A 190 2.00 1.96 0.28
C GLU A 190 3.42 1.46 0.12
N TRP A 191 4.29 1.90 1.02
CA TRP A 191 5.69 1.52 0.99
C TRP A 191 6.16 1.16 2.40
N LEU A 192 7.13 0.25 2.46
CA LEU A 192 7.85 -0.10 3.68
C LEU A 192 9.34 -0.01 3.41
N GLU A 193 10.08 0.41 4.41
CA GLU A 193 11.54 0.43 4.39
C GLU A 193 12.11 -0.62 5.33
N GLY A 194 13.29 -1.10 5.01
CA GLY A 194 14.10 -1.93 5.88
C GLY A 194 15.57 -1.86 5.51
N VAL A 195 16.38 -2.64 6.21
CA VAL A 195 17.82 -2.71 6.00
C VAL A 195 18.25 -4.16 6.03
N VAL A 196 18.96 -4.61 5.00
CA VAL A 196 19.62 -5.92 5.02
C VAL A 196 21.03 -5.72 5.52
N ALA A 197 21.39 -6.48 6.54
CA ALA A 197 22.72 -6.48 7.12
C ALA A 197 23.48 -7.75 6.72
N ASN A 198 24.79 -7.62 6.53
CA ASN A 198 25.69 -8.74 6.43
C ASN A 198 25.68 -9.52 7.76
N GLU A 199 25.50 -10.84 7.71
CA GLU A 199 25.42 -11.67 8.92
C GLU A 199 26.71 -11.64 9.78
N THR A 200 27.85 -11.24 9.21
CA THR A 200 29.12 -11.10 9.94
C THR A 200 29.15 -9.96 10.97
N ILE A 201 28.20 -9.03 10.92
CA ILE A 201 28.10 -7.89 11.86
C ILE A 201 26.94 -8.04 12.86
N ARG A 202 26.24 -9.19 12.86
CA ARG A 202 25.09 -9.46 13.72
C ARG A 202 25.46 -10.22 14.99
#